data_AF-A0AAF0IHM3-F1
#
_entry.id   AF-A0AAF0IHM3-F1
#
_cell.length_a   1.000
_cell.length_b   1.000
_cell.length_c   1.000
_cell.angle_alpha   90.00
_cell.angle_beta   90.00
_cell.angle_gamma   90.00
#
_symmetry.space_group_name_H-M   'P 1'
#
loop_
_entity.id
_entity.type
_entity.pdbx_description
1 polymer ?
#
loop_
_entity_poly.entity_id
_entity_poly.type
_entity_poly.pdbx_seq_one_letter_code
_entity_poly.pdbx_strand_id
1 'polypeptide(L)'
;MAQSGQQSSSLSEDIQAELRARQDELANLQQEQIRLMAFINDAKQRAAELAQMSSSASAARGGRQGGLTTMTPEQEIAKHEQDLADVAERLKIVRATIDLLFSK
;
A
#
# COMPACT_ATOMS: atom_id res chain seq x y z
N MET A 1 17.50 -0.25 49.65
CA MET A 1 17.89 -0.33 48.22
C MET A 1 17.10 -1.47 47.59
N ALA A 2 16.01 -1.16 46.90
CA ALA A 2 15.24 -2.10 46.09
C ALA A 2 14.45 -1.28 45.06
N GLN A 3 15.08 -0.92 43.93
CA GLN A 3 14.44 -0.21 42.82
C GLN A 3 14.62 -0.90 41.47
N SER A 4 15.35 -2.02 41.42
CA SER A 4 15.68 -2.74 40.19
C SER A 4 14.60 -3.70 39.69
N GLY A 5 13.59 -4.04 40.50
CA GLY A 5 12.50 -4.96 40.10
C GLY A 5 11.31 -4.29 39.40
N GLN A 6 11.13 -2.98 39.62
CA GLN A 6 9.98 -2.23 39.07
C GLN A 6 10.25 -1.68 37.66
N GLN A 7 11.51 -1.38 37.34
CA GLN A 7 11.90 -0.90 36.00
C GLN A 7 11.87 -2.02 34.95
N SER A 8 12.15 -3.26 35.33
CA SER A 8 12.14 -4.41 34.41
C SER A 8 10.73 -4.89 34.06
N SER A 9 9.74 -4.71 34.95
CA SER A 9 8.33 -4.98 34.58
C SER A 9 7.81 -3.94 33.59
N SER A 10 8.01 -2.64 33.86
CA SER A 10 7.51 -1.59 32.96
C SER A 10 8.15 -1.65 31.58
N LEU A 11 9.46 -1.92 31.50
CA LEU A 11 10.16 -2.07 30.22
C LEU A 11 9.62 -3.26 29.41
N SER A 12 9.26 -4.36 30.08
CA SER A 12 8.68 -5.53 29.42
C SER A 12 7.25 -5.25 28.93
N GLU A 13 6.46 -4.52 29.72
CA GLU A 13 5.12 -4.07 29.34
C GLU A 13 5.16 -3.12 28.14
N ASP A 14 6.11 -2.18 28.12
CA ASP A 14 6.32 -1.25 27.01
C ASP A 14 6.74 -1.99 25.72
N ILE A 15 7.63 -2.98 25.82
CA ILE A 15 8.04 -3.83 24.68
C ILE A 15 6.84 -4.63 24.14
N GLN A 16 6.00 -5.17 25.02
CA GLN A 16 4.80 -5.89 24.59
C GLN A 16 3.76 -4.98 23.93
N ALA A 17 3.59 -3.75 24.44
CA ALA A 17 2.71 -2.76 23.85
C ALA A 17 3.18 -2.34 22.46
N GLU A 18 4.48 -2.05 22.30
CA GLU A 18 5.09 -1.74 21.00
C GLU A 18 4.93 -2.90 20.02
N LEU A 19 5.17 -4.14 20.46
CA LEU A 19 5.01 -5.32 19.62
C LEU A 19 3.58 -5.48 19.10
N ARG A 20 2.57 -5.29 19.97
CA ARG A 20 1.16 -5.32 19.56
C ARG A 20 0.84 -4.23 18.55
N ALA A 21 1.30 -3.00 18.80
CA ALA A 21 1.09 -1.88 17.88
C ALA A 21 1.70 -2.17 16.49
N ARG A 22 2.89 -2.77 16.44
CA ARG A 22 3.54 -3.16 15.16
C ARG A 22 2.83 -4.31 14.46
N GLN A 23 2.26 -5.26 15.21
CA GLN A 23 1.46 -6.34 14.63
C GLN A 23 0.15 -5.80 14.01
N ASP A 24 -0.51 -4.87 14.68
CA ASP A 24 -1.70 -4.20 14.15
C ASP A 24 -1.36 -3.36 12.91
N GLU A 25 -0.26 -2.61 12.94
CA GLU A 25 0.26 -1.87 11.78
C GLU A 25 0.55 -2.81 10.61
N LEU A 26 1.18 -3.96 10.86
CA LEU A 26 1.48 -4.98 9.85
C LEU A 26 0.19 -5.50 9.19
N ALA A 27 -0.83 -5.85 9.98
CA ALA A 27 -2.10 -6.34 9.48
C ALA A 27 -2.81 -5.29 8.61
N ASN A 28 -2.81 -4.03 9.05
CA ASN A 28 -3.40 -2.93 8.29
C ASN A 28 -2.68 -2.69 6.95
N LEU A 29 -1.34 -2.67 6.95
CA LEU A 29 -0.55 -2.49 5.73
C LEU A 29 -0.75 -3.67 4.76
N GLN A 30 -0.90 -4.90 5.26
CA GLN A 30 -1.20 -6.06 4.42
C GLN A 30 -2.59 -5.96 3.77
N GLN A 31 -3.60 -5.51 4.51
CA GLN A 31 -4.92 -5.26 3.94
C GLN A 31 -4.88 -4.15 2.88
N GLU A 32 -4.14 -3.08 3.13
CA GLU A 32 -3.99 -1.99 2.17
C GLU A 32 -3.27 -2.43 0.90
N GLN A 33 -2.23 -3.25 1.02
CA GLN A 33 -1.55 -3.86 -0.12
C GLN A 33 -2.53 -4.66 -1.00
N ILE A 34 -3.38 -5.48 -0.39
CA ILE A 34 -4.39 -6.28 -1.12
C ILE A 34 -5.38 -5.37 -1.85
N ARG A 35 -5.86 -4.30 -1.18
CA ARG A 35 -6.79 -3.33 -1.77
C ARG A 35 -6.17 -2.60 -2.96
N LEU A 36 -4.94 -2.10 -2.82
CA LEU A 36 -4.23 -1.41 -3.90
C LEU A 36 -3.98 -2.33 -5.09
N MET A 37 -3.58 -3.58 -4.86
CA MET A 37 -3.41 -4.56 -5.94
C MET A 37 -4.73 -4.83 -6.69
N ALA A 38 -5.84 -4.99 -5.97
CA ALA A 38 -7.15 -5.18 -6.58
C ALA A 38 -7.57 -3.97 -7.41
N PHE A 39 -7.37 -2.76 -6.89
CA PHE A 39 -7.68 -1.51 -7.59
C PHE A 39 -6.85 -1.35 -8.86
N ILE A 40 -5.53 -1.58 -8.80
CA ILE A 40 -4.64 -1.50 -9.97
C ILE A 40 -5.07 -2.48 -11.06
N ASN A 41 -5.46 -3.70 -10.69
CA ASN A 41 -5.91 -4.70 -11.65
C ASN A 41 -7.22 -4.28 -12.34
N ASP A 42 -8.21 -3.80 -11.58
CA ASP A 42 -9.46 -3.29 -12.12
C ASP A 42 -9.23 -2.05 -13.02
N ALA A 43 -8.38 -1.11 -12.59
CA ALA A 43 -8.02 0.06 -13.38
C ALA A 43 -7.34 -0.33 -14.71
N LYS A 44 -6.43 -1.31 -14.70
CA LYS A 44 -5.79 -1.85 -15.91
C LYS A 44 -6.80 -2.51 -16.85
N GLN A 45 -7.76 -3.26 -16.30
CA GLN A 45 -8.83 -3.87 -17.11
C GLN A 45 -9.70 -2.80 -17.77
N ARG A 46 -10.15 -1.80 -17.02
CA ARG A 46 -10.95 -0.69 -17.54
C ARG A 46 -10.20 0.14 -18.59
N ALA A 47 -8.91 0.40 -18.38
CA ALA A 47 -8.08 1.09 -19.36
C ALA A 47 -7.98 0.28 -20.67
N ALA A 48 -7.82 -1.04 -20.58
CA ALA A 48 -7.80 -1.92 -21.75
C ALA A 48 -9.15 -1.94 -22.49
N GLU A 49 -10.27 -2.01 -21.76
CA GLU A 49 -11.62 -1.94 -22.33
C GLU A 49 -11.86 -0.61 -23.05
N LEU A 50 -11.51 0.52 -22.41
CA LEU A 50 -11.61 1.85 -23.00
C LEU A 50 -10.73 1.98 -24.25
N ALA A 51 -9.52 1.41 -24.25
CA ALA A 51 -8.65 1.40 -25.42
C ALA A 51 -9.24 0.56 -26.58
N GLN A 52 -9.91 -0.56 -26.28
CA GLN A 52 -10.62 -1.34 -27.31
C GLN A 52 -11.82 -0.59 -27.87
N MET A 53 -12.61 0.08 -27.02
CA MET A 53 -13.74 0.92 -27.45
C MET A 53 -13.27 2.15 -28.24
N SER A 54 -12.18 2.79 -27.84
CA SER A 54 -11.60 3.93 -28.55
C SER A 54 -11.00 3.52 -29.88
N SER A 55 -10.40 2.32 -29.99
CA SER A 55 -9.93 1.76 -31.26
C SER A 55 -11.10 1.51 -32.21
N SER A 56 -12.22 1.04 -31.68
CA SER A 56 -13.46 0.82 -32.43
C SER A 56 -14.10 2.14 -32.89
N ALA A 57 -14.05 3.19 -32.06
CA ALA A 57 -14.59 4.52 -32.38
C ALA A 57 -13.65 5.38 -33.26
N SER A 58 -12.33 5.24 -33.11
CA SER A 58 -11.30 5.97 -33.87
C SER A 58 -11.13 5.41 -35.29
N ALA A 59 -11.39 4.11 -35.49
CA ALA A 59 -11.53 3.54 -36.83
C ALA A 59 -12.76 4.13 -37.59
N ALA A 60 -13.79 4.57 -36.87
CA ALA A 60 -15.00 5.17 -37.45
C ALA A 60 -14.92 6.71 -37.58
N ARG A 61 -14.02 7.37 -36.84
CA ARG A 61 -13.87 8.84 -36.84
C ARG A 61 -12.40 9.19 -36.75
N GLY A 62 -11.76 9.40 -37.89
CA GLY A 62 -10.40 9.89 -37.97
C GLY A 62 -10.22 11.15 -37.11
N GLY A 63 -9.37 11.03 -36.08
CA GLY A 63 -8.67 12.10 -35.39
C GLY A 63 -9.54 13.24 -34.86
N ARG A 64 -9.88 13.18 -33.56
CA ARG A 64 -9.98 14.35 -32.68
C ARG A 64 -10.29 13.88 -31.27
N GLN A 65 -9.29 13.91 -30.40
CA GLN A 65 -9.58 13.98 -28.97
C GLN A 65 -8.56 14.91 -28.32
N GLY A 66 -8.98 16.18 -28.26
CA GLY A 66 -8.44 17.15 -27.32
C GLY A 66 -9.36 17.21 -26.10
N GLY A 67 -8.74 17.23 -24.93
CA GLY A 67 -9.28 17.78 -23.68
C GLY A 67 -10.21 16.89 -22.88
N LEU A 68 -9.79 16.49 -21.68
CA LEU A 68 -10.41 16.96 -20.44
C LEU A 68 -9.50 16.69 -19.23
N THR A 69 -9.59 17.61 -18.26
CA THR A 69 -8.78 17.76 -17.05
C THR A 69 -9.14 16.75 -15.95
N THR A 70 -8.75 15.50 -16.15
CA THR A 70 -8.73 14.44 -15.12
C THR A 70 -7.47 13.60 -15.39
N MET A 71 -6.83 13.07 -14.34
CA MET A 71 -5.70 12.16 -14.53
C MET A 71 -6.10 11.07 -15.54
N THR A 72 -5.24 10.83 -16.52
CA THR A 72 -5.44 9.70 -17.45
C THR A 72 -5.44 8.38 -16.67
N PRO A 73 -6.13 7.34 -17.13
CA PRO A 73 -6.08 6.02 -16.50
C PRO A 73 -4.63 5.54 -16.27
N GLU A 74 -3.71 5.84 -17.19
CA GLU A 74 -2.29 5.52 -17.06
C GLU A 74 -1.62 6.27 -15.90
N GLN A 75 -1.96 7.54 -15.70
CA GLN A 75 -1.47 8.33 -14.56
C GLN A 75 -2.04 7.83 -13.24
N GLU A 76 -3.31 7.41 -13.21
CA GLU A 76 -3.95 6.84 -12.01
C GLU A 76 -3.32 5.49 -11.64
N ILE A 77 -3.08 4.62 -12.63
CA ILE A 77 -2.36 3.36 -12.45
C ILE A 77 -0.95 3.62 -11.91
N ALA A 78 -0.18 4.53 -12.52
CA ALA A 78 1.19 4.82 -12.11
C ALA A 78 1.26 5.34 -10.66
N LYS A 79 0.30 6.18 -10.26
CA LYS A 79 0.20 6.66 -8.87
C LYS A 79 -0.03 5.50 -7.90
N HIS A 80 -0.99 4.62 -8.18
CA HIS A 80 -1.28 3.51 -7.28
C HIS A 80 -0.18 2.45 -7.26
N GLU A 81 0.56 2.27 -8.37
CA GLU A 81 1.76 1.44 -8.38
C GLU A 81 2.86 2.01 -7.46
N GLN A 82 3.00 3.33 -7.40
CA GLN A 82 3.89 4.00 -6.47
C GLN A 82 3.42 3.83 -5.01
N ASP A 83 2.13 4.05 -4.74
CA ASP A 83 1.56 3.83 -3.40
C ASP A 83 1.77 2.38 -2.93
N LEU A 84 1.65 1.41 -3.84
CA LEU A 84 1.91 0.00 -3.56
C LEU A 84 3.38 -0.27 -3.22
N ALA A 85 4.32 0.39 -3.90
CA ALA A 85 5.75 0.28 -3.61
C ALA A 85 6.08 0.82 -2.21
N ASP A 86 5.51 1.98 -1.85
CA ASP A 86 5.70 2.59 -0.54
C ASP A 86 5.14 1.72 0.60
N VAL A 87 3.94 1.13 0.39
CA VAL A 87 3.36 0.16 1.34
C VAL A 87 4.25 -1.07 1.47
N ALA A 88 4.81 -1.58 0.37
CA ALA A 88 5.71 -2.73 0.40
C ALA A 88 7.02 -2.42 1.15
N GLU A 89 7.57 -1.21 1.03
CA GLU A 89 8.74 -0.79 1.80
C GLU A 89 8.42 -0.69 3.30
N ARG A 90 7.30 -0.06 3.66
CA ARG A 90 6.84 0.01 5.06
C ARG A 90 6.63 -1.37 5.67
N LEU A 91 6.04 -2.31 4.93
CA LEU A 91 5.90 -3.70 5.37
C LEU A 91 7.25 -4.36 5.70
N LYS A 92 8.29 -4.12 4.88
CA LYS A 92 9.63 -4.65 5.16
C LYS A 92 10.20 -4.09 6.46
N ILE A 93 10.06 -2.78 6.68
CA ILE A 93 10.55 -2.11 7.88
C ILE A 93 9.82 -2.62 9.13
N VAL A 94 8.48 -2.67 9.10
CA VAL A 94 7.67 -3.14 10.23
C VAL A 94 8.01 -4.58 10.59
N ARG A 95 8.19 -5.47 9.59
CA ARG A 95 8.63 -6.85 9.83
C ARG A 95 10.00 -6.92 10.49
N ALA A 96 10.98 -6.16 9.97
CA ALA A 96 12.32 -6.12 10.55
C ALA A 96 12.31 -5.61 12.01
N THR A 97 11.48 -4.62 12.32
CA THR A 97 11.31 -4.11 13.69
C THR A 97 10.70 -5.17 14.61
N ILE A 98 9.67 -5.90 14.14
CA ILE A 98 9.07 -7.02 14.89
C ILE A 98 10.11 -8.10 15.17
N ASP A 99 10.88 -8.51 14.16
CA ASP A 99 11.94 -9.52 14.32
C ASP A 99 12.99 -9.07 15.35
N LEU A 100 13.37 -7.80 15.34
CA LEU A 100 14.30 -7.23 16.31
C LEU A 100 13.72 -7.29 17.74
N LEU A 101 12.44 -6.96 17.92
CA LEU A 101 11.75 -7.02 19.22
C LEU A 101 11.61 -8.44 19.75
N PHE A 102 11.49 -9.45 18.87
CA PHE A 102 11.51 -10.86 19.26
C PHE A 102 12.92 -11.42 19.53
N SER A 103 13.97 -10.79 19.01
CA SER A 103 15.36 -11.23 19.20
C SER A 103 16.04 -10.73 20.48
N LYS A 104 15.32 -9.96 21.31
CA LYS A 104 15.78 -9.46 22.62
C LYS A 104 15.25 -10.28 23.77
#